data_AF-A0A945W5J9-F1
#
_entry.id   AF-A0A945W5J9-F1
#
_cell.length_a   1.000
_cell.length_b   1.000
_cell.length_c   1.000
_cell.angle_alpha   90.00
_cell.angle_beta   90.00
_cell.angle_gamma   90.00
#
_symmetry.space_group_name_H-M   'P 1'
#
loop_
_entity.id
_entity.type
_entity.pdbx_description
1 polymer ?
#
loop_
_entity_poly.entity_id
_entity_poly.type
_entity_poly.pdbx_seq_one_letter_code
_entity_poly.pdbx_strand_id
1 'polypeptide(L)'
;MSYTKTVWVDEILAGAETYNVSGTGAGVTIALDQTVTTPGTGLTAARMNKIEEALYTSLNKGSDIASASALTLGSDGNYFDVTGTTTITSISTLGIGRVVRLHFDGILTLTHHATNLVLPGGANITTAAGDEFTFVEYASGDWRCVAYALASGEAIIGGSGGGADLDEVYAMTA
;
A
#
# COMPACT_ATOMS: atom_id res chain seq x y z
N MET A 1 -3.89 -20.06 -56.12
CA MET A 1 -3.20 -18.75 -56.07
C MET A 1 -3.02 -18.36 -54.61
N SER A 2 -1.78 -18.10 -54.17
CA SER A 2 -1.51 -17.63 -52.80
C SER A 2 -1.30 -16.12 -52.83
N TYR A 3 -2.04 -15.37 -52.03
CA TYR A 3 -1.91 -13.92 -51.95
C TYR A 3 -0.91 -13.55 -50.86
N THR A 4 0.32 -13.20 -51.25
CA THR A 4 1.29 -12.62 -50.34
C THR A 4 1.06 -11.11 -50.28
N LYS A 5 0.58 -10.62 -49.14
CA LYS A 5 0.41 -9.18 -48.89
C LYS A 5 1.80 -8.54 -48.73
N THR A 6 2.23 -7.78 -49.73
CA THR A 6 3.57 -7.14 -49.79
C THR A 6 3.57 -5.67 -49.40
N VAL A 7 2.40 -5.08 -49.10
CA VAL A 7 2.29 -3.69 -48.65
C VAL A 7 1.34 -3.61 -47.46
N TRP A 8 1.85 -3.10 -46.35
CA TRP A 8 1.02 -2.65 -45.23
C TRP A 8 0.61 -1.22 -45.54
N VAL A 9 -0.61 -1.04 -46.04
CA VAL A 9 -1.24 0.27 -46.09
C VAL A 9 -1.86 0.49 -44.72
N ASP A 10 -1.44 1.53 -44.01
CA ASP A 10 -2.16 2.00 -42.83
C ASP A 10 -3.59 2.30 -43.26
N GLU A 11 -4.57 1.72 -42.59
CA GLU A 11 -5.96 1.94 -42.94
C GLU A 11 -6.28 3.42 -42.66
N ILE A 12 -6.66 4.18 -43.69
CA ILE A 12 -7.20 5.51 -43.48
C ILE A 12 -8.56 5.32 -42.81
N LEU A 13 -8.53 5.35 -41.49
CA LEU A 13 -9.68 5.15 -40.62
C LEU A 13 -10.64 6.34 -40.77
N ALA A 14 -11.86 6.04 -41.21
CA ALA A 14 -12.90 7.04 -41.45
C ALA A 14 -13.61 7.46 -40.15
N GLY A 15 -12.86 7.96 -39.16
CA GLY A 15 -13.43 8.53 -37.95
C GLY A 15 -12.65 8.26 -36.67
N ALA A 16 -13.18 8.77 -35.55
CA ALA A 16 -12.64 8.50 -34.22
C ALA A 16 -12.91 7.04 -33.84
N GLU A 17 -11.86 6.25 -33.66
CA GLU A 17 -11.96 4.94 -33.04
C GLU A 17 -11.68 5.01 -31.55
N THR A 18 -12.54 4.36 -30.77
CA THR A 18 -12.30 4.09 -29.35
C THR A 18 -11.41 2.87 -29.19
N TYR A 19 -10.17 3.08 -28.72
CA TYR A 19 -9.31 1.99 -28.27
C TYR A 19 -9.63 1.64 -26.82
N ASN A 20 -10.26 0.48 -26.60
CA ASN A 20 -10.39 -0.08 -25.25
C ASN A 20 -9.06 -0.73 -24.88
N VAL A 21 -8.23 -0.04 -24.09
CA VAL A 21 -7.08 -0.67 -23.44
C VAL A 21 -7.60 -1.37 -22.19
N SER A 22 -7.98 -2.64 -22.31
CA SER A 22 -8.32 -3.47 -21.16
C SER A 22 -7.07 -4.17 -20.62
N GLY A 23 -6.53 -3.68 -19.50
CA GLY A 23 -5.67 -4.44 -18.60
C GLY A 23 -6.49 -4.96 -17.41
N THR A 24 -6.19 -6.16 -16.92
CA THR A 24 -6.87 -6.77 -15.77
C THR A 24 -6.51 -6.07 -14.45
N GLY A 25 -7.46 -5.34 -13.88
CA GLY A 25 -7.41 -4.75 -12.53
C GLY A 25 -8.40 -3.58 -12.39
N ALA A 26 -9.24 -3.57 -11.36
CA ALA A 26 -10.30 -2.56 -11.21
C ALA A 26 -9.71 -1.17 -10.84
N GLY A 27 -10.08 -0.13 -11.60
CA GLY A 27 -10.03 1.27 -11.14
C GLY A 27 -8.93 2.18 -11.67
N VAL A 28 -7.99 1.73 -12.52
CA VAL A 28 -6.95 2.64 -13.06
C VAL A 28 -7.51 3.41 -14.26
N THR A 29 -7.98 4.64 -14.02
CA THR A 29 -8.25 5.62 -15.08
C THR A 29 -6.98 6.43 -15.32
N ILE A 30 -6.29 6.20 -16.43
CA ILE A 30 -5.18 7.05 -16.86
C ILE A 30 -5.79 8.25 -17.58
N ALA A 31 -5.94 9.38 -16.87
CA ALA A 31 -6.30 10.64 -17.48
C ALA A 31 -5.14 11.13 -18.36
N LEU A 32 -5.41 11.37 -19.64
CA LEU A 32 -4.45 11.96 -20.56
C LEU A 32 -4.52 13.49 -20.39
N ASP A 33 -3.37 14.16 -20.22
CA ASP A 33 -3.30 15.63 -20.15
C ASP A 33 -3.84 16.34 -21.41
N GLN A 34 -3.96 15.62 -22.53
CA GLN A 34 -4.58 16.09 -23.76
C GLN A 34 -5.36 14.97 -24.46
N THR A 35 -6.51 15.33 -25.03
CA THR A 35 -7.33 14.46 -25.88
C THR A 35 -6.50 14.00 -27.09
N VAL A 36 -6.43 12.69 -27.34
CA VAL A 36 -5.78 12.16 -28.55
C VAL A 36 -6.76 12.32 -29.71
N THR A 37 -6.59 13.37 -30.50
CA THR A 37 -7.52 13.74 -31.59
C THR A 37 -7.09 13.23 -32.97
N THR A 38 -5.93 12.57 -33.09
CA THR A 38 -5.37 12.13 -34.37
C THR A 38 -4.81 10.71 -34.31
N PRO A 39 -5.25 9.81 -35.21
CA PRO A 39 -4.62 8.51 -35.44
C PRO A 39 -3.12 8.65 -35.75
N GLY A 40 -2.30 7.69 -35.29
CA GLY A 40 -0.85 7.72 -35.48
C GLY A 40 -0.07 8.66 -34.55
N THR A 41 -0.72 9.30 -33.57
CA THR A 41 0.00 10.04 -32.53
C THR A 41 0.78 9.06 -31.65
N GLY A 42 2.05 8.84 -32.00
CA GLY A 42 2.94 7.96 -31.26
C GLY A 42 2.93 8.28 -29.76
N LEU A 43 2.94 7.24 -28.93
CA LEU A 43 3.32 7.39 -27.53
C LEU A 43 4.78 7.88 -27.56
N THR A 44 4.99 9.17 -27.33
CA THR A 44 6.35 9.72 -27.27
C THR A 44 7.07 9.08 -26.09
N ALA A 45 8.40 9.04 -26.12
CA ALA A 45 9.19 8.63 -24.95
C ALA A 45 8.74 9.40 -23.69
N ALA A 46 8.39 10.68 -23.80
CA ALA A 46 7.83 11.47 -22.70
C ALA A 46 6.48 10.92 -22.16
N ARG A 47 5.63 10.33 -23.01
CA ARG A 47 4.34 9.71 -22.60
C ARG A 47 4.55 8.34 -21.95
N MET A 48 5.56 7.59 -22.38
CA MET A 48 5.97 6.34 -21.72
C MET A 48 6.68 6.63 -20.39
N ASN A 49 7.55 7.64 -20.35
CA ASN A 49 8.23 8.09 -19.14
C ASN A 49 7.24 8.54 -18.05
N LYS A 50 6.11 9.16 -18.40
CA LYS A 50 5.06 9.53 -17.42
C LYS A 50 4.37 8.32 -16.79
N ILE A 51 4.20 7.22 -17.55
CA ILE A 51 3.63 5.97 -17.02
C ILE A 51 4.63 5.34 -16.04
N GLU A 52 5.89 5.29 -16.44
CA GLU A 52 6.99 4.85 -15.57
C GLU A 52 7.08 5.73 -14.31
N GLU A 53 7.04 7.05 -14.46
CA GLU A 53 7.12 8.04 -13.39
C GLU A 53 5.94 7.93 -12.40
N ALA A 54 4.72 7.67 -12.88
CA ALA A 54 3.57 7.43 -12.01
C ALA A 54 3.70 6.11 -11.22
N LEU A 55 4.20 5.05 -11.87
CA LEU A 55 4.50 3.77 -11.20
C LEU A 55 5.62 3.93 -10.16
N TYR A 56 6.71 4.62 -10.51
CA TYR A 56 7.80 4.89 -9.58
C TYR A 56 7.33 5.74 -8.40
N THR A 57 6.66 6.87 -8.65
CA THR A 57 6.15 7.74 -7.58
C THR A 57 5.22 7.01 -6.62
N SER A 58 4.40 6.08 -7.11
CA SER A 58 3.49 5.30 -6.25
C SER A 58 4.20 4.33 -5.28
N LEU A 59 5.46 3.98 -5.56
CA LEU A 59 6.28 3.04 -4.78
C LEU A 59 7.45 3.73 -4.06
N ASN A 60 7.55 5.06 -4.16
CA ASN A 60 8.61 5.83 -3.50
C ASN A 60 8.28 6.06 -2.03
N LYS A 61 9.31 6.50 -1.27
CA LYS A 61 9.09 7.16 0.02
C LYS A 61 8.41 8.51 -0.23
N GLY A 62 7.25 8.69 0.39
CA GLY A 62 6.55 9.97 0.43
C GLY A 62 7.13 10.88 1.50
N SER A 63 6.59 12.10 1.53
CA SER A 63 6.94 13.14 2.51
C SER A 63 6.67 12.69 3.94
N ASP A 64 7.44 13.19 4.90
CA ASP A 64 7.23 12.88 6.31
C ASP A 64 5.89 13.44 6.82
N ILE A 65 5.24 12.71 7.72
CA ILE A 65 3.87 13.00 8.16
C ILE A 65 3.85 13.09 9.68
N ALA A 66 3.34 14.20 10.22
CA ALA A 66 3.06 14.28 11.65
C ALA A 66 1.83 13.43 11.98
N SER A 67 1.89 12.65 13.07
CA SER A 67 0.74 11.83 13.48
C SER A 67 -0.44 12.69 13.95
N ALA A 68 -1.65 12.17 13.69
CA ALA A 68 -2.93 12.77 14.07
C ALA A 68 -3.94 11.65 14.35
N SER A 69 -5.03 11.96 15.08
CA SER A 69 -6.08 10.97 15.36
C SER A 69 -6.67 10.33 14.11
N ALA A 70 -6.90 11.14 13.07
CA ALA A 70 -7.12 10.67 11.72
C ALA A 70 -5.86 10.98 10.89
N LEU A 71 -5.04 9.95 10.66
CA LEU A 71 -3.81 10.09 9.89
C LEU A 71 -4.14 10.24 8.40
N THR A 72 -3.74 11.36 7.81
CA THR A 72 -3.86 11.58 6.36
C THR A 72 -2.52 11.32 5.70
N LEU A 73 -2.53 10.45 4.69
CA LEU A 73 -1.36 10.06 3.93
C LEU A 73 -1.28 10.82 2.60
N GLY A 74 -0.06 11.05 2.11
CA GLY A 74 0.17 11.63 0.79
C GLY A 74 -0.10 10.64 -0.36
N SER A 75 -0.22 11.17 -1.58
CA SER A 75 -0.25 10.37 -2.82
C SER A 75 1.13 10.27 -3.49
N ASP A 76 2.17 10.77 -2.83
CA ASP A 76 3.56 10.88 -3.29
C ASP A 76 4.44 9.67 -2.93
N GLY A 77 3.82 8.58 -2.47
CA GLY A 77 4.52 7.35 -2.11
C GLY A 77 3.64 6.30 -1.47
N ASN A 78 4.28 5.21 -1.03
CA ASN A 78 3.65 4.18 -0.19
C ASN A 78 4.47 3.84 1.06
N TYR A 79 5.54 4.60 1.32
CA TYR A 79 6.34 4.53 2.53
C TYR A 79 6.43 5.91 3.16
N PHE A 80 6.08 6.05 4.44
CA PHE A 80 6.05 7.35 5.13
C PHE A 80 6.70 7.27 6.51
N ASP A 81 7.42 8.32 6.88
CA ASP A 81 7.95 8.48 8.24
C ASP A 81 6.93 9.27 9.07
N VAL A 82 6.56 8.71 10.21
CA VAL A 82 5.59 9.28 11.13
C VAL A 82 6.35 9.96 12.27
N THR A 83 6.41 11.29 12.22
CA THR A 83 7.29 12.11 13.07
C THR A 83 6.65 12.57 14.39
N GLY A 84 5.32 12.48 14.51
CA GLY A 84 4.58 12.96 15.68
C GLY A 84 4.29 11.85 16.71
N THR A 85 3.81 12.25 17.90
CA THR A 85 3.45 11.32 19.00
C THR A 85 1.95 11.26 19.33
N THR A 86 1.09 11.78 18.45
CA THR A 86 -0.36 11.78 18.63
C THR A 86 -0.92 10.38 18.40
N THR A 87 -1.81 9.91 19.29
CA THR A 87 -2.57 8.67 19.11
C THR A 87 -3.31 8.66 17.78
N ILE A 88 -3.18 7.56 17.04
CA ILE A 88 -3.86 7.33 15.76
C ILE A 88 -5.02 6.36 16.00
N THR A 89 -6.22 6.74 15.57
CA THR A 89 -7.43 5.92 15.65
C THR A 89 -7.93 5.47 14.28
N SER A 90 -7.49 6.12 13.21
CA SER A 90 -7.91 5.83 11.83
C SER A 90 -6.92 6.38 10.82
N ILE A 91 -6.92 5.84 9.59
CA ILE A 91 -6.15 6.36 8.46
C ILE A 91 -7.13 6.74 7.35
N SER A 92 -6.96 7.91 6.73
CA SER A 92 -7.81 8.38 5.64
C SER A 92 -7.74 7.44 4.41
N THR A 93 -8.81 7.40 3.62
CA THR A 93 -8.85 6.59 2.39
C THR A 93 -7.81 7.08 1.38
N LEU A 94 -7.12 6.14 0.76
CA LEU A 94 -6.19 6.37 -0.35
C LEU A 94 -6.59 5.60 -1.62
N GLY A 95 -7.43 4.58 -1.47
CA GLY A 95 -7.88 3.66 -2.51
C GLY A 95 -7.84 2.22 -2.01
N ILE A 96 -8.97 1.51 -2.10
CA ILE A 96 -9.08 0.11 -1.69
C ILE A 96 -7.99 -0.73 -2.36
N GLY A 97 -7.29 -1.54 -1.57
CA GLY A 97 -6.15 -2.36 -2.01
C GLY A 97 -4.79 -1.66 -1.91
N ARG A 98 -4.73 -0.38 -1.54
CA ARG A 98 -3.46 0.34 -1.30
C ARG A 98 -2.71 -0.32 -0.15
N VAL A 99 -1.45 -0.64 -0.39
CA VAL A 99 -0.51 -1.10 0.62
C VAL A 99 0.38 0.08 0.99
N VAL A 100 0.49 0.37 2.29
CA VAL A 100 1.36 1.43 2.82
C VAL A 100 2.22 0.86 3.93
N ARG A 101 3.47 1.34 4.01
CA ARG A 101 4.37 1.08 5.12
C ARG A 101 4.65 2.37 5.88
N LEU A 102 4.58 2.29 7.21
CA LEU A 102 4.79 3.41 8.12
C LEU A 102 5.96 3.09 9.03
N HIS A 103 6.95 3.99 9.03
CA HIS A 103 8.04 4.02 10.01
C HIS A 103 7.68 5.02 11.11
N PHE A 104 7.84 4.65 12.37
CA PHE A 104 7.55 5.55 13.49
C PHE A 104 8.83 6.10 14.11
N ASP A 105 8.94 7.43 14.19
CA ASP A 105 10.11 8.09 14.80
C ASP A 105 9.98 8.21 16.32
N GLY A 106 8.80 7.89 16.86
CA GLY A 106 8.49 8.08 18.27
C GLY A 106 7.37 7.20 18.78
N ILE A 107 7.09 7.37 20.07
CA ILE A 107 6.08 6.60 20.79
C ILE A 107 4.71 7.24 20.57
N LEU A 108 3.77 6.46 20.06
CA LEU A 108 2.34 6.77 20.02
C LEU A 108 1.52 5.49 20.21
N THR A 109 0.21 5.64 20.34
CA THR A 109 -0.71 4.49 20.36
C THR A 109 -1.47 4.39 19.04
N LEU A 110 -1.40 3.22 18.42
CA LEU A 110 -2.34 2.77 17.41
C LEU A 110 -3.55 2.16 18.12
N THR A 111 -4.72 2.80 18.00
CA THR A 111 -5.94 2.34 18.66
C THR A 111 -6.66 1.34 17.78
N HIS A 112 -6.82 0.11 18.25
CA HIS A 112 -7.53 -0.91 17.52
C HIS A 112 -9.02 -0.59 17.40
N HIS A 113 -9.57 -0.78 16.21
CA HIS A 113 -11.00 -0.89 15.96
C HIS A 113 -11.28 -2.12 15.09
N ALA A 114 -12.35 -2.86 15.38
CA ALA A 114 -12.64 -4.14 14.74
C ALA A 114 -12.88 -4.03 13.21
N THR A 115 -13.25 -2.85 12.72
CA THR A 115 -13.53 -2.62 11.29
C THR A 115 -12.69 -1.51 10.65
N ASN A 116 -12.22 -0.52 11.42
CA ASN A 116 -11.59 0.70 10.88
C ASN A 116 -10.06 0.56 10.90
N LEU A 117 -9.44 0.46 12.08
CA LEU A 117 -8.01 0.20 12.22
C LEU A 117 -7.79 -1.18 12.84
N VAL A 118 -7.74 -2.20 12.00
CA VAL A 118 -7.59 -3.59 12.44
C VAL A 118 -6.12 -3.88 12.71
N LEU A 119 -5.78 -4.11 13.97
CA LEU A 119 -4.44 -4.44 14.43
C LEU A 119 -4.36 -5.94 14.78
N PRO A 120 -3.20 -6.58 14.60
CA PRO A 120 -3.00 -7.96 15.03
C PRO A 120 -3.29 -8.15 16.53
N GLY A 121 -3.91 -9.28 16.88
CA GLY A 121 -4.30 -9.57 18.26
C GLY A 121 -5.52 -8.80 18.78
N GLY A 122 -6.12 -7.90 18.00
CA GLY A 122 -7.33 -7.16 18.39
C GLY A 122 -7.12 -6.21 19.57
N ALA A 123 -5.89 -5.72 19.76
CA ALA A 123 -5.51 -4.85 20.86
C ALA A 123 -4.79 -3.60 20.35
N ASN A 124 -4.81 -2.53 21.17
CA ASN A 124 -4.01 -1.34 20.90
C ASN A 124 -2.53 -1.71 20.90
N ILE A 125 -1.78 -1.08 20.01
CA ILE A 125 -0.32 -1.26 19.93
C ILE A 125 0.34 0.08 20.27
N THR A 126 1.31 0.05 21.18
CA THR A 126 2.15 1.22 21.46
C THR A 126 3.43 1.08 20.63
N THR A 127 3.72 2.09 19.82
CA THR A 127 4.92 2.11 18.97
C THR A 127 6.13 2.58 19.78
N ALA A 128 7.31 2.31 19.25
CA ALA A 128 8.58 2.91 19.61
C ALA A 128 9.25 3.53 18.37
N ALA A 129 10.30 4.31 18.61
CA ALA A 129 11.14 4.82 17.53
C ALA A 129 11.81 3.65 16.78
N GLY A 130 11.70 3.64 15.46
CA GLY A 130 12.21 2.59 14.58
C GLY A 130 11.23 1.47 14.27
N ASP A 131 10.01 1.49 14.82
CA ASP A 131 9.02 0.47 14.48
C ASP A 131 8.50 0.65 13.04
N GLU A 132 8.20 -0.48 12.39
CA GLU A 132 7.78 -0.56 11.00
C GLU A 132 6.46 -1.32 10.89
N PHE A 133 5.44 -0.72 10.28
CA PHE A 133 4.12 -1.34 10.11
C PHE A 133 3.67 -1.31 8.66
N THR A 134 3.12 -2.42 8.18
CA THR A 134 2.51 -2.54 6.85
C THR A 134 1.00 -2.65 6.97
N PHE A 135 0.29 -1.72 6.34
CA PHE A 135 -1.16 -1.66 6.30
C PHE A 135 -1.69 -1.86 4.88
N VAL A 136 -2.89 -2.43 4.78
CA VAL A 136 -3.67 -2.54 3.55
C VAL A 136 -5.04 -1.91 3.77
N GLU A 137 -5.47 -1.04 2.85
CA GLU A 137 -6.85 -0.53 2.84
C GLU A 137 -7.80 -1.63 2.33
N TYR A 138 -8.54 -2.24 3.25
CA TYR A 138 -9.44 -3.37 2.98
C TYR A 138 -10.81 -2.89 2.43
N ALA A 139 -11.31 -1.78 2.96
CA ALA A 139 -12.48 -1.06 2.45
C ALA A 139 -12.21 0.45 2.61
N SER A 140 -13.06 1.31 2.03
CA SER A 140 -12.82 2.76 2.04
C SER A 140 -12.65 3.31 3.46
N GLY A 141 -11.43 3.75 3.80
CA GLY A 141 -11.08 4.24 5.14
C GLY A 141 -10.88 3.15 6.20
N ASP A 142 -11.04 1.87 5.84
CA ASP A 142 -10.86 0.71 6.70
C ASP A 142 -9.52 0.03 6.39
N TRP A 143 -8.58 0.10 7.32
CA TRP A 143 -7.20 -0.36 7.20
C TRP A 143 -6.92 -1.56 8.10
N ARG A 144 -6.15 -2.51 7.56
CA ARG A 144 -5.67 -3.68 8.29
C ARG A 144 -4.15 -3.72 8.30
N CYS A 145 -3.57 -3.79 9.49
CA CYS A 145 -2.15 -4.09 9.65
C CYS A 145 -1.94 -5.58 9.34
N VAL A 146 -1.16 -5.87 8.30
CA VAL A 146 -0.89 -7.23 7.82
C VAL A 146 0.49 -7.75 8.24
N ALA A 147 1.39 -6.85 8.60
CA ALA A 147 2.70 -7.17 9.14
C ALA A 147 3.24 -5.98 9.92
N TYR A 148 4.07 -6.23 10.92
CA TYR A 148 4.87 -5.19 11.57
C TYR A 148 6.15 -5.79 12.13
N ALA A 149 7.16 -4.96 12.33
CA ALA A 149 8.43 -5.30 12.96
C ALA A 149 8.69 -4.25 14.05
N LEU A 150 8.83 -4.73 15.28
CA LEU A 150 9.21 -3.87 16.41
C LEU A 150 10.72 -3.68 16.39
N ALA A 151 11.18 -2.46 16.60
CA ALA A 151 12.61 -2.12 16.67
C ALA A 151 13.33 -2.93 17.76
N SER A 152 12.62 -3.29 18.82
CA SER A 152 13.13 -4.12 19.91
C SER A 152 13.40 -5.57 19.52
N GLY A 153 12.84 -6.06 18.41
CA GLY A 153 12.86 -7.48 18.04
C GLY A 153 12.01 -8.37 18.95
N GLU A 154 11.22 -7.79 19.85
CA GLU A 154 10.32 -8.51 20.74
C GLU A 154 9.23 -9.27 19.97
N ALA A 155 8.75 -10.36 20.57
CA ALA A 155 7.68 -11.14 19.98
C ALA A 155 6.40 -10.29 19.87
N ILE A 156 5.92 -10.16 18.64
CA ILE A 156 4.68 -9.51 18.18
C ILE A 156 3.45 -9.96 18.99
N ILE A 157 3.44 -11.20 19.46
CA ILE A 157 2.50 -11.67 20.46
C ILE A 157 3.35 -12.31 21.54
N GLY A 158 3.28 -11.79 22.76
CA GLY A 158 3.96 -12.37 23.91
C GLY A 158 3.65 -13.86 23.94
N GLY A 159 4.67 -14.69 23.69
CA GLY A 159 4.50 -16.12 23.76
C GLY A 159 3.91 -16.40 25.14
N SER A 160 2.74 -17.02 25.18
CA SER A 160 2.32 -17.74 26.38
C SER A 160 3.24 -18.94 26.51
N GLY A 161 4.53 -18.68 26.76
CA GLY A 161 5.51 -19.63 27.21
C GLY A 161 5.14 -19.99 28.63
N GLY A 162 4.06 -20.74 28.79
CA GLY A 162 3.85 -21.58 29.95
C GLY A 162 4.94 -22.65 29.92
N GLY A 163 6.17 -22.25 30.25
CA GLY A 163 7.19 -23.16 30.72
C GLY A 163 6.78 -23.60 32.10
N ALA A 164 5.81 -24.52 32.18
CA ALA A 164 5.74 -25.40 33.31
C ALA A 164 7.02 -26.22 33.25
N ASP A 165 7.94 -25.87 34.15
CA ASP A 165 9.08 -26.67 34.51
C ASP A 165 8.64 -28.14 34.68
N LEU A 166 9.05 -29.02 33.74
CA LEU A 166 8.77 -30.45 33.81
C LEU A 166 9.69 -31.17 34.81
N ASP A 167 10.61 -30.45 35.45
CA ASP A 167 11.55 -30.96 36.46
C ASP A 167 10.88 -31.07 37.85
N GLU A 168 9.74 -30.38 38.10
CA GLU A 168 9.00 -30.52 39.37
C GLU A 168 8.20 -31.83 39.47
N VAL A 169 7.85 -32.47 38.35
CA VAL A 169 7.05 -33.71 38.34
C VAL A 169 7.91 -34.95 38.66
N TYR A 170 9.23 -34.91 38.45
CA TYR A 170 10.12 -36.04 38.77
C TYR A 170 10.46 -36.13 40.27
N ALA A 171 10.21 -35.08 41.06
CA ALA A 171 10.50 -35.05 42.50
C ALA A 171 9.38 -35.62 43.39
N MET A 172 8.21 -36.00 42.83
CA MET A 172 7.06 -36.48 43.60
C MET A 172 6.88 -38.01 43.65
N THR A 173 7.82 -38.78 43.10
CA THR A 173 7.85 -40.24 43.28
C THR A 173 9.21 -40.71 43.77
N ALA A 174 9.47 -40.49 45.06
CA ALA A 174 10.44 -41.21 45.88
C ALA A 174 9.76 -41.66 47.18
#